data_AF-H1Z092-F1
#
_entry.id   AF-H1Z092-F1
#
_cell.length_a   1.000
_cell.length_b   1.000
_cell.length_c   1.000
_cell.angle_alpha   90.00
_cell.angle_beta   90.00
_cell.angle_gamma   90.00
#
_symmetry.space_group_name_H-M   'P 1'
#
loop_
_entity.id
_entity.type
_entity.pdbx_description
1 polymer ?
#
loop_
_entity_poly.entity_id
_entity_poly.type
_entity_poly.pdbx_seq_one_letter_code
_entity_poly.pdbx_strand_id
1 'polypeptide(L)'
;MAINIFLIHIHEEMAEAIPKHLLEKLSKLYNKTNGNSFTHEEAQEILGITKSYAGRVLPELVKAGWIKSKREKSDGRRKIYYFNDLCEIINEIGKC
;
A
#
# COMPACT_ATOMS: atom_id res chain seq x y z
N MET A 1 -34.89 -5.98 -6.26
CA MET A 1 -33.80 -6.27 -5.31
C MET A 1 -32.54 -6.53 -6.14
N ALA A 2 -31.74 -5.49 -6.37
CA ALA A 2 -30.51 -5.59 -7.15
C ALA A 2 -29.39 -4.95 -6.32
N ILE A 3 -28.35 -5.74 -6.10
CA ILE A 3 -27.26 -5.51 -5.17
C ILE A 3 -26.37 -4.39 -5.73
N ASN A 4 -26.40 -3.22 -5.11
CA ASN A 4 -25.47 -2.14 -5.44
C ASN A 4 -24.26 -2.20 -4.49
N ILE A 5 -23.39 -3.21 -4.67
CA ILE A 5 -22.08 -3.24 -4.00
C ILE A 5 -21.09 -2.46 -4.87
N PHE A 6 -21.24 -1.14 -4.86
CA PHE A 6 -20.18 -0.20 -5.24
C PHE A 6 -19.92 0.72 -4.05
N LEU A 7 -19.76 0.13 -2.86
CA LEU A 7 -19.16 0.81 -1.73
C LEU A 7 -17.65 0.86 -1.98
N ILE A 8 -17.24 1.88 -2.74
CA ILE A 8 -15.91 2.44 -2.64
C ILE A 8 -15.84 3.02 -1.21
N HIS A 9 -15.53 2.18 -0.24
CA HIS A 9 -15.08 2.63 1.07
C HIS A 9 -13.69 3.26 0.85
N ILE A 10 -13.66 4.54 0.48
CA ILE A 10 -12.51 5.37 0.80
C ILE A 10 -12.65 5.61 2.31
N HIS A 11 -12.14 4.68 3.11
CA HIS A 11 -11.72 5.07 4.43
C HIS A 11 -10.57 6.07 4.22
N GLU A 12 -10.76 7.32 4.67
CA GLU A 12 -9.63 8.16 5.06
C GLU A 12 -9.00 7.47 6.28
N GLU A 13 -8.18 6.43 6.04
CA GLU A 13 -7.41 5.81 7.12
C GLU A 13 -6.27 6.76 7.45
N MET A 14 -6.39 7.41 8.61
CA MET A 14 -5.28 8.12 9.24
C MET A 14 -4.10 7.17 9.36
N ALA A 15 -2.91 7.66 9.03
CA ALA A 15 -1.74 6.81 9.01
C ALA A 15 -1.36 6.33 10.42
N GLU A 16 -1.20 5.02 10.56
CA GLU A 16 -0.82 4.41 11.83
C GLU A 16 0.69 4.17 11.88
N ALA A 17 1.26 4.23 13.09
CA ALA A 17 2.65 3.83 13.29
C ALA A 17 2.83 2.34 12.95
N ILE A 18 3.81 2.04 12.09
CA ILE A 18 4.12 0.66 11.68
C ILE A 18 5.40 0.14 12.36
N PRO A 19 5.51 -1.18 12.59
CA PRO A 19 6.74 -1.82 13.01
C PRO A 19 7.93 -1.50 12.10
N LYS A 20 9.13 -1.40 12.67
CA LYS A 20 10.39 -1.11 11.96
C LYS A 20 10.57 -1.97 10.70
N HIS A 21 10.29 -3.27 10.79
CA HIS A 21 10.47 -4.19 9.66
C HIS A 21 9.51 -3.93 8.48
N LEU A 22 8.35 -3.32 8.70
CA LEU A 22 7.45 -2.87 7.64
C LEU A 22 7.92 -1.54 7.05
N LEU A 23 8.38 -0.62 7.90
CA LEU A 23 8.95 0.65 7.48
C LEU A 23 10.16 0.44 6.57
N GLU A 24 11.08 -0.47 6.92
CA GLU A 24 12.25 -0.80 6.09
C GLU A 24 11.84 -1.31 4.69
N LYS A 25 10.82 -2.15 4.61
CA LYS A 25 10.29 -2.65 3.33
C LYS A 25 9.64 -1.52 2.53
N LEU A 26 8.85 -0.67 3.19
CA LEU A 26 8.24 0.49 2.56
C LEU A 26 9.32 1.42 1.99
N SER A 27 10.35 1.75 2.76
CA SER A 27 11.48 2.57 2.31
C SER A 27 12.21 1.94 1.12
N LYS A 28 12.39 0.62 1.13
CA LYS A 28 13.01 -0.09 0.00
C LYS A 28 12.17 0.00 -1.26
N LEU A 29 10.85 -0.19 -1.16
CA LEU A 29 9.91 -0.03 -2.27
C LEU A 29 9.97 1.40 -2.81
N TYR A 30 9.83 2.41 -1.93
CA TYR A 30 9.82 3.82 -2.32
C TYR A 30 11.10 4.22 -3.06
N ASN A 31 12.26 3.84 -2.52
CA ASN A 31 13.55 4.15 -3.15
C ASN A 31 13.73 3.45 -4.49
N LYS A 32 13.28 2.20 -4.64
CA LYS A 32 13.45 1.45 -5.88
C LYS A 32 12.49 1.85 -6.99
N THR A 33 11.32 2.36 -6.64
CA THR A 33 10.34 2.86 -7.61
C THR A 33 10.45 4.38 -7.81
N ASN A 34 11.37 5.06 -7.11
CA ASN A 34 11.47 6.52 -7.05
C ASN A 34 10.14 7.19 -6.66
N GLY A 35 9.43 6.59 -5.69
CA GLY A 35 8.12 7.06 -5.22
C GLY A 35 6.97 6.85 -6.21
N ASN A 36 7.23 6.21 -7.37
CA ASN A 36 6.18 5.85 -8.32
C ASN A 36 5.38 4.63 -7.84
N SER A 37 4.24 4.39 -8.48
CA SER A 37 3.41 3.22 -8.24
C SER A 37 4.11 1.91 -8.59
N PHE A 38 3.64 0.82 -8.01
CA PHE A 38 4.18 -0.52 -8.25
C PHE A 38 3.10 -1.60 -8.18
N THR A 39 3.40 -2.77 -8.72
CA THR A 39 2.55 -3.96 -8.77
C THR A 39 2.93 -4.96 -7.68
N HIS A 40 2.10 -5.99 -7.51
CA HIS A 40 2.38 -7.08 -6.57
C HIS A 40 3.65 -7.87 -6.97
N GLU A 41 3.90 -8.00 -8.26
CA GLU A 41 5.06 -8.66 -8.85
C GLU A 41 6.34 -7.85 -8.61
N GLU A 42 6.32 -6.54 -8.90
CA GLU A 42 7.46 -5.66 -8.63
C GLU A 42 7.81 -5.62 -7.14
N ALA A 43 6.80 -5.62 -6.26
CA ALA A 43 7.05 -5.69 -4.82
C ALA A 43 7.78 -6.97 -4.40
N GLN A 44 7.45 -8.13 -5.01
CA GLN A 44 8.15 -9.38 -4.74
C GLN A 44 9.61 -9.32 -5.18
N GLU A 45 9.85 -8.80 -6.39
CA GLU A 45 11.19 -8.68 -6.96
C GLU A 45 12.06 -7.73 -6.13
N ILE A 46 11.56 -6.52 -5.84
CA ILE A 46 12.28 -5.51 -5.06
C ILE A 46 12.60 -6.00 -3.65
N LEU A 47 11.63 -6.62 -2.98
CA LEU A 47 11.80 -7.08 -1.61
C LEU A 47 12.54 -8.43 -1.53
N GLY A 48 12.64 -9.17 -2.64
CA GLY A 48 13.21 -10.52 -2.64
C GLY A 48 12.37 -11.50 -1.82
N ILE A 49 11.05 -11.37 -1.86
CA ILE A 49 10.12 -12.16 -1.04
C ILE A 49 9.16 -13.00 -1.88
N THR A 50 8.61 -14.04 -1.26
CA THR A 50 7.61 -14.90 -1.90
C THR A 50 6.29 -14.16 -2.14
N LYS A 51 5.54 -14.62 -3.15
CA LYS A 51 4.18 -14.13 -3.45
C LYS A 51 3.25 -14.13 -2.24
N SER A 52 3.28 -15.20 -1.45
CA SER A 52 2.45 -15.33 -0.26
C SER A 52 2.83 -14.33 0.82
N TYR A 53 4.13 -14.06 0.99
CA TYR A 53 4.58 -13.08 1.97
C TYR A 53 4.32 -11.64 1.53
N ALA A 54 4.52 -11.32 0.26
CA ALA A 54 4.06 -10.04 -0.31
C ALA A 54 2.54 -9.85 -0.09
N GLY A 55 1.76 -10.94 -0.21
CA GLY A 55 0.33 -10.98 0.09
C GLY A 55 -0.05 -10.73 1.55
N ARG A 56 0.91 -10.72 2.48
CA ARG A 56 0.72 -10.32 3.89
C ARG A 56 1.21 -8.89 4.13
N VAL A 57 2.39 -8.57 3.60
CA VAL A 57 3.02 -7.24 3.79
C VAL A 57 2.21 -6.11 3.17
N LEU A 58 1.76 -6.25 1.92
CA LEU A 58 1.10 -5.14 1.23
C LEU A 58 -0.26 -4.77 1.85
N PRO A 59 -1.13 -5.72 2.23
CA PRO A 59 -2.35 -5.39 2.96
C PRO A 59 -2.11 -4.71 4.30
N GLU A 60 -1.06 -5.07 5.04
CA GLU A 60 -0.72 -4.39 6.30
C GLU A 60 -0.32 -2.93 6.05
N LEU A 61 0.49 -2.66 5.02
CA LEU A 61 0.85 -1.29 4.65
C LEU A 61 -0.34 -0.47 4.14
N VAL A 62 -1.29 -1.10 3.45
CA VAL A 62 -2.54 -0.46 3.02
C VAL A 62 -3.39 -0.08 4.23
N LYS A 63 -3.61 -1.04 5.13
CA LYS A 63 -4.41 -0.85 6.35
C LYS A 63 -3.80 0.21 7.29
N ALA A 64 -2.48 0.34 7.28
CA ALA A 64 -1.79 1.35 8.09
C ALA A 64 -1.76 2.73 7.42
N GLY A 65 -2.38 2.93 6.25
CA GLY A 65 -2.45 4.23 5.57
C GLY A 65 -1.18 4.66 4.83
N TRP A 66 -0.14 3.83 4.76
CA TRP A 66 1.13 4.21 4.12
C TRP A 66 1.11 4.10 2.59
N ILE A 67 0.29 3.19 2.08
CA ILE A 67 0.07 3.00 0.65
C ILE A 67 -1.42 2.82 0.38
N LYS A 68 -1.85 3.11 -0.85
CA LYS A 68 -3.20 2.82 -1.34
C LYS A 68 -3.14 1.82 -2.47
N SER A 69 -4.18 0.99 -2.62
CA SER A 69 -4.27 0.04 -3.72
C SER A 69 -5.48 0.34 -4.61
N LYS A 70 -5.30 0.20 -5.93
CA LYS A 70 -6.37 0.25 -6.92
C LYS A 70 -6.30 -0.99 -7.81
N ARG A 71 -7.44 -1.48 -8.26
CA ARG A 71 -7.49 -2.53 -9.29
C ARG A 71 -7.20 -1.90 -10.65
N GLU A 72 -6.42 -2.59 -11.46
CA GLU A 72 -6.18 -2.17 -12.84
C GLU A 72 -7.46 -2.32 -13.67
N LYS A 73 -7.76 -1.36 -14.54
CA LYS A 73 -8.99 -1.37 -15.36
C LYS A 73 -8.96 -2.45 -16.45
N SER A 74 -7.79 -2.76 -16.99
CA SER A 74 -7.59 -3.78 -18.04
C SER A 74 -7.66 -5.21 -17.51
N ASP A 75 -7.13 -5.44 -16.31
CA ASP A 75 -7.19 -6.72 -15.62
C ASP A 75 -7.60 -6.50 -14.16
N GLY A 76 -8.88 -6.70 -13.86
CA GLY A 76 -9.44 -6.48 -12.53
C GLY A 76 -8.84 -7.37 -11.42
N ARG A 77 -7.99 -8.34 -11.78
CA ARG A 77 -7.24 -9.18 -10.82
C ARG A 77 -5.92 -8.53 -10.41
N ARG A 78 -5.37 -7.62 -11.21
CA ARG A 78 -4.12 -6.92 -10.93
C ARG A 78 -4.38 -5.71 -10.04
N LYS A 79 -3.50 -5.54 -9.04
CA LYS A 79 -3.51 -4.39 -8.14
C LYS A 79 -2.28 -3.53 -8.40
N ILE A 80 -2.51 -2.23 -8.49
CA ILE A 80 -1.47 -1.21 -8.51
C ILE A 80 -1.50 -0.51 -7.15
N TYR A 81 -0.35 -0.40 -6.54
CA TYR A 81 -0.13 0.26 -5.26
C TYR A 81 0.53 1.62 -5.48
N TYR A 82 0.12 2.60 -4.69
CA TYR A 82 0.64 3.97 -4.74
C TYR A 82 1.03 4.37 -3.32
N PHE A 83 2.14 5.09 -3.19
CA PHE A 83 2.49 5.72 -1.92
C PHE A 83 1.51 6.84 -1.61
N ASN A 84 1.13 6.94 -0.34
CA ASN A 84 0.52 8.16 0.18
C ASN A 84 1.61 9.18 0.48
N ASP A 85 1.24 10.44 0.67
CA ASP A 85 2.20 11.51 0.91
C ASP A 85 2.91 11.27 2.25
N LEU A 86 4.22 11.02 2.19
CA LEU A 86 5.01 10.67 3.38
C LEU A 86 5.10 11.85 4.36
N CYS A 87 5.10 13.09 3.88
CA CYS A 87 5.14 14.28 4.74
C CYS A 87 3.81 14.42 5.49
N GLU A 88 2.69 14.18 4.81
CA GLU A 88 1.36 14.15 5.43
C GLU A 88 1.28 13.06 6.50
N ILE A 89 1.68 11.83 6.17
CA ILE A 89 1.70 10.68 7.10
C ILE A 89 2.55 10.97 8.33
N ILE A 90 3.78 11.47 8.16
CA ILE A 90 4.67 11.78 9.29
C ILE A 90 4.04 12.86 10.18
N ASN A 91 3.39 13.86 9.59
CA ASN A 91 2.68 14.89 10.35
C ASN A 91 1.47 14.33 11.10
N GLU A 92 0.73 13.38 10.53
CA GLU A 92 -0.39 12.72 11.22
C GLU A 92 0.09 11.90 12.42
N ILE A 93 1.15 11.13 12.26
CA ILE A 93 1.72 10.31 13.35
C ILE A 93 2.37 11.20 14.42
N GLY A 94 3.03 12.28 14.02
CA GLY A 94 3.72 13.21 14.91
C GLY A 94 2.80 14.16 15.69
N LYS A 95 1.56 14.35 15.23
CA LYS A 95 0.50 15.05 15.97
C LYS A 95 -0.02 14.15 17.09
N CYS A 96 0.71 14.09 18.20
CA CYS A 96 0.18 13.67 19.49
C CYS A 96 -0.73 14.75 20.10
#